data_AF-A0A7C3LR27-F1
#
_entry.id   AF-A0A7C3LR27-F1
#
_cell.length_a   1.000
_cell.length_b   1.000
_cell.length_c   1.000
_cell.angle_alpha   90.00
_cell.angle_beta   90.00
_cell.angle_gamma   90.00
#
_symmetry.space_group_name_H-M   'P 1'
#
loop_
_entity.id
_entity.type
_entity.pdbx_description
1 polymer ?
#
loop_
_entity_poly.entity_id
_entity_poly.type
_entity_poly.pdbx_seq_one_letter_code
_entity_poly.pdbx_strand_id
1 'polypeptide(L)'
;MLNRLVVDIARYTEGVDPIPLHQASVELVILKVDELFERNGRILANSGMPIAAYHWIDPTRDAAQQVAESLAVIRESGLPVLAIFPDFEQYWSSWSEWYHAIQKRLSWSLVSRLAGDRLSSHARQVFDGFAASGAPTIGYTRASFIREYAPQASQWMPNYKWWLAHYGEFGNQALTWEGLKNVILPAVNFFPDLPSGLTPNHVVGHQFTGDELSLPGLYGDIYRSRYSAADVNLFDGQFLAEIGAVPNPRPLPPLQYEAVATASPRLNVRSGPATSFPVLYALPKGAPVQITRMTDNWAKIRSYGEEWCSAHYLHIVTAAEPDREDDDVVVIPDPVEAHFNGITYRTMRRFNANCHVLICDMQTQRFHVTPYTGLRTVTQAALQTGAKIVINGDGWGINRRFPNSIAASDGRFYQPIQYDLRPWINIGRDNSVTFAWRSPRNLYNAVSGDRYLIQNGRYNQAISNVTKDPRTVIGYTRDRKLVIIVADGRTPQSAGLSFREASDLLLELNVETAINLDGGGSTALWIEDRIVNVPIDQNVPGRERPVANHLCIFAE
;
A
#
# COMPACT_ATOMS: atom_id res chain seq x y z
N MET A 1 14.68 20.80 17.00
CA MET A 1 14.76 21.04 15.53
C MET A 1 13.58 20.31 14.92
N LEU A 2 12.76 20.98 14.12
CA LEU A 2 11.56 20.36 13.56
C LEU A 2 11.96 19.44 12.40
N ASN A 3 11.87 18.13 12.59
CA ASN A 3 12.31 17.15 11.59
C ASN A 3 11.59 15.80 11.64
N ARG A 4 10.62 15.62 12.55
CA ARG A 4 9.85 14.38 12.67
C ARG A 4 8.55 14.50 11.88
N LEU A 5 8.25 13.50 11.07
CA LEU A 5 7.07 13.50 10.23
C LEU A 5 5.82 13.24 11.07
N VAL A 6 4.86 14.14 10.94
CA VAL A 6 3.52 14.03 11.54
C VAL A 6 2.52 14.32 10.44
N VAL A 7 1.39 13.62 10.44
CA VAL A 7 0.26 13.96 9.56
C VAL A 7 -0.96 14.28 10.40
N ASP A 8 -1.75 15.22 9.92
CA ASP A 8 -3.08 15.47 10.45
C ASP A 8 -4.13 15.12 9.38
N ILE A 9 -5.24 14.54 9.84
CA ILE A 9 -6.28 14.01 8.95
C ILE A 9 -7.64 14.58 9.35
N ALA A 10 -8.35 15.08 8.34
CA ALA A 10 -9.67 15.68 8.48
C ALA A 10 -10.80 14.72 8.05
N ARG A 11 -12.04 15.19 8.18
CA ARG A 11 -13.29 14.44 7.86
C ARG A 11 -13.35 13.80 6.46
N TYR A 12 -12.59 14.32 5.50
CA TYR A 12 -12.55 13.77 4.14
C TYR A 12 -11.55 12.62 3.97
N THR A 13 -10.74 12.33 5.01
CA THR A 13 -9.89 11.14 5.06
C THR A 13 -10.72 9.96 5.59
N GLU A 14 -11.58 9.43 4.73
CA GLU A 14 -12.47 8.32 5.07
C GLU A 14 -11.73 6.99 5.33
N GLY A 15 -10.55 6.79 4.72
CA GLY A 15 -9.79 5.56 4.82
C GLY A 15 -8.36 5.81 5.28
N VAL A 16 -7.89 4.99 6.22
CA VAL A 16 -6.48 4.97 6.64
C VAL A 16 -5.88 3.57 6.46
N ASP A 17 -4.62 3.53 6.03
CA ASP A 17 -3.76 2.35 6.04
C ASP A 17 -2.48 2.68 6.81
N PRO A 18 -2.29 2.12 8.02
CA PRO A 18 -1.13 2.42 8.84
C PRO A 18 0.20 1.90 8.27
N ILE A 19 0.18 0.89 7.37
CA ILE A 19 1.40 0.24 6.89
C ILE A 19 2.32 1.24 6.16
N PRO A 20 1.86 1.99 5.14
CA PRO A 20 2.69 2.99 4.51
C PRO A 20 3.13 4.13 5.44
N LEU A 21 2.32 4.49 6.45
CA LEU A 21 2.66 5.52 7.43
C LEU A 21 3.84 5.08 8.30
N HIS A 22 3.82 3.85 8.81
CA HIS A 22 4.94 3.25 9.55
C HIS A 22 6.20 3.15 8.70
N GLN A 23 6.08 2.68 7.46
CA GLN A 23 7.20 2.59 6.52
C GLN A 23 7.82 3.97 6.21
N ALA A 24 7.01 5.02 6.25
CA ALA A 24 7.44 6.39 6.06
C ALA A 24 8.10 7.01 7.29
N SER A 25 8.06 6.33 8.45
CA SER A 25 8.47 6.88 9.74
C SER A 25 7.64 8.10 10.15
N VAL A 26 6.33 8.07 9.89
CA VAL A 26 5.38 8.98 10.52
C VAL A 26 5.32 8.65 12.02
N GLU A 27 5.56 9.63 12.88
CA GLU A 27 5.69 9.44 14.33
C GLU A 27 4.39 9.69 15.10
N LEU A 28 3.47 10.48 14.53
CA LEU A 28 2.17 10.80 15.11
C LEU A 28 1.15 11.04 14.00
N VAL A 29 -0.09 10.61 14.24
CA VAL A 29 -1.26 11.02 13.44
C VAL A 29 -2.20 11.85 14.30
N ILE A 30 -2.52 13.07 13.88
CA ILE A 30 -3.46 13.97 14.56
C ILE A 30 -4.82 13.85 13.87
N LEU A 31 -5.85 13.37 14.57
CA LEU A 31 -7.17 13.12 14.01
C LEU A 31 -8.15 14.21 14.39
N LYS A 32 -8.98 14.65 13.44
CA LYS A 32 -10.13 15.50 13.76
C LYS A 32 -11.08 14.77 14.70
N VAL A 33 -11.53 15.43 15.76
CA VAL A 33 -12.64 14.92 16.58
C VAL A 33 -13.95 15.09 15.81
N ASP A 34 -14.30 14.07 15.02
CA ASP A 34 -15.49 13.99 14.18
C ASP A 34 -16.06 12.56 14.16
N GLU A 35 -17.03 12.30 13.27
CA GLU A 35 -17.68 11.00 13.12
C GLU A 35 -16.75 9.85 12.70
N LEU A 36 -15.57 10.14 12.15
CA LEU A 36 -14.56 9.15 11.75
C LEU A 36 -13.47 8.94 12.81
N PHE A 37 -13.41 9.79 13.83
CA PHE A 37 -12.38 9.79 14.87
C PHE A 37 -12.17 8.40 15.47
N GLU A 38 -13.24 7.78 15.98
CA GLU A 38 -13.15 6.47 16.64
C GLU A 38 -12.64 5.41 15.67
N ARG A 39 -13.19 5.35 14.46
CA ARG A 39 -12.87 4.31 13.47
C ARG A 39 -11.41 4.41 13.02
N ASN A 40 -11.01 5.59 12.56
CA ASN A 40 -9.65 5.81 12.07
C ASN A 40 -8.63 5.70 13.21
N GLY A 41 -8.95 6.28 14.37
CA GLY A 41 -8.12 6.19 15.56
C GLY A 41 -7.92 4.75 16.03
N ARG A 42 -8.95 3.90 15.98
CA ARG A 42 -8.85 2.47 16.31
C ARG A 42 -7.93 1.72 15.35
N ILE A 43 -8.08 1.95 14.04
CA ILE A 43 -7.20 1.34 13.02
C ILE A 43 -5.74 1.72 13.25
N LEU A 44 -5.46 3.00 13.52
CA LEU A 44 -4.11 3.51 13.76
C LEU A 44 -3.55 2.96 15.10
N ALA A 45 -4.28 3.09 16.20
CA ALA A 45 -3.86 2.63 17.52
C ALA A 45 -3.61 1.12 17.55
N ASN A 46 -4.46 0.31 16.91
CA ASN A 46 -4.27 -1.14 16.82
C ASN A 46 -3.03 -1.54 16.03
N SER A 47 -2.57 -0.70 15.09
CA SER A 47 -1.30 -0.89 14.39
C SER A 47 -0.08 -0.44 15.21
N GLY A 48 -0.30 0.13 16.40
CA GLY A 48 0.73 0.75 17.23
C GLY A 48 1.21 2.11 16.74
N MET A 49 0.39 2.82 15.96
CA MET A 49 0.62 4.21 15.60
C MET A 49 0.18 5.13 16.75
N PRO A 50 1.02 6.05 17.23
CA PRO A 50 0.62 7.07 18.19
C PRO A 50 -0.42 8.01 17.57
N ILE A 51 -1.42 8.39 18.36
CA ILE A 51 -2.51 9.25 17.91
C ILE A 51 -2.74 10.43 18.84
N ALA A 52 -3.08 11.56 18.25
CA ALA A 52 -3.57 12.75 18.94
C ALA A 52 -4.89 13.20 18.33
N ALA A 53 -5.58 14.11 19.01
CA ALA A 53 -6.84 14.67 18.55
C ALA A 53 -6.69 16.15 18.24
N TYR A 54 -7.38 16.67 17.23
CA TYR A 54 -7.56 18.11 17.07
C TYR A 54 -9.03 18.51 17.08
N HIS A 55 -9.30 19.69 17.63
CA HIS A 55 -10.63 20.27 17.79
C HIS A 55 -10.72 21.60 17.05
N TRP A 56 -11.55 21.67 16.02
CA TRP A 56 -11.86 22.92 15.33
C TRP A 56 -12.64 23.87 16.25
N ILE A 57 -12.06 25.01 16.62
CA ILE A 57 -12.74 25.98 17.49
C ILE A 57 -13.81 26.73 16.69
N ASP A 58 -15.08 26.50 17.03
CA ASP A 58 -16.19 27.29 16.46
C ASP A 58 -16.58 28.43 17.43
N PRO A 59 -16.21 29.70 17.14
CA PRO A 59 -16.57 30.86 17.97
C PRO A 59 -18.05 31.26 17.92
N THR A 60 -18.85 30.59 17.09
CA THR A 60 -20.31 30.77 17.05
C THR A 60 -21.06 29.85 18.02
N ARG A 61 -20.38 28.84 18.57
CA ARG A 61 -20.91 27.90 19.56
C ARG A 61 -20.48 28.31 20.97
N ASP A 62 -21.05 27.69 22.00
CA ASP A 62 -20.57 27.84 23.38
C ASP A 62 -19.22 27.14 23.58
N ALA A 63 -18.29 27.79 24.28
CA ALA A 63 -16.92 27.29 24.46
C ALA A 63 -16.87 26.04 25.33
N ALA A 64 -17.58 26.02 26.46
CA ALA A 64 -17.57 24.90 27.38
C ALA A 64 -18.29 23.68 26.78
N GLN A 65 -19.39 23.91 26.06
CA GLN A 65 -20.14 22.86 25.40
C GLN A 65 -19.29 22.12 24.36
N GLN A 66 -18.61 22.83 23.46
CA GLN A 66 -17.80 22.17 22.43
C GLN A 66 -16.60 21.39 23.01
N VAL A 67 -16.00 21.88 24.10
CA VAL A 67 -14.97 21.14 24.84
C VAL A 67 -15.56 19.86 25.43
N ALA A 68 -16.72 19.95 26.08
CA ALA A 68 -17.37 18.81 26.71
C ALA A 68 -17.74 17.71 25.70
N GLU A 69 -18.26 18.11 24.53
CA GLU A 69 -18.59 17.21 23.42
C GLU A 69 -17.35 16.48 22.88
N SER A 70 -16.27 17.21 22.59
CA SER A 70 -15.05 16.60 22.06
C SER A 70 -14.38 15.67 23.07
N LEU A 71 -14.36 16.05 24.35
CA LEU A 71 -13.87 15.18 25.42
C LEU A 71 -14.77 13.94 25.61
N ALA A 72 -16.08 14.05 25.38
CA ALA A 72 -16.98 12.88 25.41
C ALA A 72 -16.62 11.91 24.29
N VAL A 73 -16.48 12.37 23.05
CA VAL A 73 -16.06 11.53 21.90
C VAL A 73 -14.72 10.85 22.18
N ILE A 74 -13.72 11.61 22.67
CA ILE A 74 -12.41 11.05 23.01
C ILE A 74 -12.51 9.97 24.09
N ARG A 75 -13.20 10.25 25.21
CA ARG A 75 -13.33 9.28 26.32
C ARG A 75 -14.11 8.03 25.91
N GLU A 76 -15.23 8.21 25.22
CA GLU A 76 -16.12 7.11 24.80
C GLU A 76 -15.46 6.20 23.76
N SER A 77 -14.55 6.73 22.94
CA SER A 77 -13.80 5.93 21.96
C SER A 77 -12.88 4.86 22.60
N GLY A 78 -12.45 5.09 23.85
CA GLY A 78 -11.45 4.26 24.53
C GLY A 78 -10.05 4.29 23.91
N LEU A 79 -9.78 5.27 23.05
CA LEU A 79 -8.51 5.40 22.33
C LEU A 79 -7.41 6.06 23.17
N PRO A 80 -6.13 5.66 23.01
CA PRO A 80 -5.01 6.26 23.73
C PRO A 80 -4.56 7.58 23.09
N VAL A 81 -5.37 8.63 23.23
CA VAL A 81 -5.09 9.98 22.70
C VAL A 81 -3.99 10.64 23.54
N LEU A 82 -2.87 10.98 22.90
CA LEU A 82 -1.69 11.53 23.58
C LEU A 82 -1.76 13.02 23.87
N ALA A 83 -2.47 13.78 23.03
CA ALA A 83 -2.61 15.22 23.14
C ALA A 83 -3.86 15.71 22.41
N ILE A 84 -4.33 16.90 22.78
CA ILE A 84 -5.42 17.61 22.12
C ILE A 84 -4.87 18.91 21.51
N PHE A 85 -5.21 19.15 20.26
CA PHE A 85 -4.81 20.30 19.48
C PHE A 85 -6.00 21.21 19.17
N PRO A 86 -6.27 22.26 19.96
CA PRO A 86 -7.31 23.21 19.61
C PRO A 86 -6.87 24.05 18.41
N ASP A 87 -7.67 24.02 17.35
CA ASP A 87 -7.43 24.66 16.08
C ASP A 87 -8.12 26.04 16.04
N PHE A 88 -7.29 27.09 16.10
CA PHE A 88 -7.72 28.49 16.18
C PHE A 88 -7.50 29.21 14.85
N GLU A 89 -8.44 29.05 13.92
CA GLU A 89 -8.36 29.68 12.60
C GLU A 89 -9.70 30.18 12.01
N GLN A 90 -10.80 30.07 12.76
CA GLN A 90 -12.10 30.58 12.34
C GLN A 90 -12.31 32.04 12.79
N TYR A 91 -12.57 32.94 11.83
CA TYR A 91 -12.93 34.34 12.11
C TYR A 91 -14.39 34.68 11.80
N TRP A 92 -15.08 33.86 11.01
CA TRP A 92 -16.41 34.18 10.50
C TRP A 92 -17.52 33.86 11.50
N SER A 93 -18.61 34.62 11.42
CA SER A 93 -19.81 34.45 12.24
C SER A 93 -20.92 33.65 11.58
N SER A 94 -20.83 33.36 10.28
CA SER A 94 -21.86 32.68 9.50
C SER A 94 -21.27 31.58 8.62
N TRP A 95 -21.61 30.32 8.93
CA TRP A 95 -21.25 29.17 8.10
C TRP A 95 -21.84 29.28 6.70
N SER A 96 -23.06 29.81 6.55
CA SER A 96 -23.69 29.97 5.23
C SER A 96 -22.89 30.92 4.33
N GLU A 97 -22.45 32.06 4.86
CA GLU A 97 -21.62 33.01 4.11
C GLU A 97 -20.27 32.41 3.74
N TRP A 98 -19.64 31.71 4.68
CA TRP A 98 -18.40 31.00 4.42
C TRP A 98 -18.55 29.94 3.32
N TYR A 99 -19.61 29.12 3.37
CA TYR A 99 -19.92 28.13 2.33
C TYR A 99 -20.13 28.77 0.95
N HIS A 100 -20.79 29.94 0.89
CA HIS A 100 -20.93 30.69 -0.35
C HIS A 100 -19.58 31.26 -0.83
N ALA A 101 -18.72 31.71 0.07
CA ALA A 101 -17.40 32.25 -0.28
C ALA A 101 -16.47 31.19 -0.88
N ILE A 102 -16.37 30.00 -0.26
CA ILE A 102 -15.53 28.90 -0.80
C ILE A 102 -16.02 28.41 -2.17
N GLN A 103 -17.32 28.53 -2.44
CA GLN A 103 -17.92 28.18 -3.74
C GLN A 103 -17.81 29.32 -4.77
N LYS A 104 -17.11 30.41 -4.44
CA LYS A 104 -16.98 31.63 -5.26
C LYS A 104 -18.33 32.30 -5.57
N ARG A 105 -19.33 32.10 -4.70
CA ARG A 105 -20.66 32.72 -4.77
C ARG A 105 -20.80 33.98 -3.92
N LEU A 106 -19.82 34.25 -3.05
CA LEU A 106 -19.72 35.45 -2.22
C LEU A 106 -18.25 35.90 -2.19
N SER A 107 -17.98 37.21 -2.22
CA SER A 107 -16.62 37.72 -2.00
C SER A 107 -16.19 37.49 -0.55
N TRP A 108 -14.94 37.08 -0.33
CA TRP A 108 -14.35 36.96 1.02
C TRP A 108 -14.43 38.24 1.84
N SER A 109 -14.42 39.41 1.19
CA SER A 109 -14.58 40.72 1.84
C SER A 109 -15.97 40.95 2.43
N LEU A 110 -16.97 40.15 2.04
CA LEU A 110 -18.36 40.25 2.49
C LEU A 110 -18.71 39.21 3.56
N VAL A 111 -17.79 38.30 3.89
CA VAL A 111 -18.00 37.31 4.95
C VAL A 111 -17.96 38.03 6.30
N SER A 112 -19.04 37.93 7.07
CA SER A 112 -19.20 38.55 8.38
C SER A 112 -18.14 38.03 9.34
N ARG A 113 -17.41 38.95 9.97
CA ARG A 113 -16.30 38.67 10.90
C ARG A 113 -16.75 38.89 12.34
N LEU A 114 -16.27 38.06 13.25
CA LEU A 114 -16.36 38.32 14.68
C LEU A 114 -15.28 39.30 15.13
N ALA A 115 -15.56 40.06 16.19
CA ALA A 115 -14.58 40.96 16.79
C ALA A 115 -13.39 40.17 17.38
N GLY A 116 -12.16 40.70 17.23
CA GLY A 116 -10.95 39.96 17.59
C GLY A 116 -10.78 39.68 19.10
N ASP A 117 -11.31 40.55 19.95
CA ASP A 117 -11.40 40.35 21.40
C ASP A 117 -12.36 39.19 21.74
N ARG A 118 -13.49 39.10 21.04
CA ARG A 118 -14.41 37.95 21.15
C ARG A 118 -13.74 36.66 20.67
N LEU A 119 -13.07 36.66 19.51
CA LEU A 119 -12.36 35.49 19.00
C LEU A 119 -11.28 35.01 19.98
N SER A 120 -10.44 35.94 20.47
CA SER A 120 -9.38 35.66 21.42
C SER A 120 -9.90 35.11 22.75
N SER A 121 -10.89 35.78 23.34
CA SER A 121 -11.47 35.35 24.63
C SER A 121 -12.21 34.01 24.52
N HIS A 122 -12.87 33.76 23.40
CA HIS A 122 -13.53 32.47 23.12
C HIS A 122 -12.52 31.33 22.98
N ALA A 123 -11.49 31.53 22.15
CA ALA A 123 -10.43 30.54 21.97
C ALA A 123 -9.74 30.22 23.29
N ARG A 124 -9.39 31.25 24.08
CA ARG A 124 -8.80 31.05 25.41
C ARG A 124 -9.65 30.16 26.32
N GLN A 125 -10.96 30.36 26.37
CA GLN A 125 -11.86 29.51 27.16
C GLN A 125 -11.83 28.04 26.70
N VAL A 126 -11.73 27.79 25.40
CA VAL A 126 -11.60 26.42 24.86
C VAL A 126 -10.26 25.79 25.25
N PHE A 127 -9.16 26.54 25.12
CA PHE A 127 -7.83 26.11 25.54
C PHE A 127 -7.77 25.81 27.05
N ASP A 128 -8.29 26.71 27.89
CA ASP A 128 -8.38 26.52 29.34
C ASP A 128 -9.24 25.30 29.67
N GLY A 129 -10.34 25.08 28.95
CA GLY A 129 -11.22 23.92 29.11
C GLY A 129 -10.53 22.59 28.80
N PHE A 130 -9.79 22.49 27.70
CA PHE A 130 -9.01 21.29 27.39
C PHE A 130 -7.85 21.10 28.37
N ALA A 131 -7.13 22.15 28.74
CA ALA A 131 -6.05 22.06 29.72
C ALA A 131 -6.55 21.57 31.10
N ALA A 132 -7.74 22.03 31.53
CA ALA A 132 -8.37 21.60 32.77
C ALA A 132 -8.77 20.10 32.78
N SER A 133 -8.87 19.46 31.60
CA SER A 133 -9.11 18.01 31.51
C SER A 133 -7.88 17.16 31.88
N GLY A 134 -6.69 17.77 31.99
CA GLY A 134 -5.42 17.09 32.22
C GLY A 134 -4.74 16.58 30.95
N ALA A 135 -5.38 16.71 29.78
CA ALA A 135 -4.76 16.36 28.50
C ALA A 135 -3.69 17.39 28.09
N PRO A 136 -2.52 16.96 27.59
CA PRO A 136 -1.57 17.86 26.94
C PRO A 136 -2.27 18.67 25.84
N THR A 137 -2.26 19.99 25.98
CA THR A 137 -3.00 20.92 25.09
C THR A 137 -2.02 21.79 24.32
N ILE A 138 -2.02 21.68 22.99
CA ILE A 138 -1.09 22.35 22.08
C ILE A 138 -1.88 23.11 21.02
N GLY A 139 -1.67 24.42 20.90
CA GLY A 139 -2.45 25.21 19.97
C GLY A 139 -2.06 25.00 18.51
N TYR A 140 -3.03 25.05 17.61
CA TYR A 140 -2.78 25.19 16.18
C TYR A 140 -3.33 26.52 15.66
N THR A 141 -2.56 27.23 14.83
CA THR A 141 -2.99 28.46 14.14
C THR A 141 -1.99 28.89 13.05
N ARG A 142 -2.31 30.00 12.37
CA ARG A 142 -1.40 30.72 11.45
C ARG A 142 -1.03 32.09 11.99
N ALA A 143 0.20 32.53 11.79
CA ALA A 143 0.63 33.87 12.21
C ALA A 143 -0.15 34.99 11.53
N SER A 144 -0.50 34.82 10.25
CA SER A 144 -1.36 35.76 9.52
C SER A 144 -2.75 35.86 10.13
N PHE A 145 -3.34 34.74 10.55
CA PHE A 145 -4.64 34.71 11.18
C PHE A 145 -4.65 35.52 12.49
N ILE A 146 -3.67 35.29 13.37
CA ILE A 146 -3.56 36.04 14.62
C ILE A 146 -3.38 37.53 14.35
N ARG A 147 -2.52 37.91 13.40
CA ARG A 147 -2.27 39.31 13.04
C ARG A 147 -3.51 40.02 12.50
N GLU A 148 -4.28 39.36 11.64
CA GLU A 148 -5.43 39.99 10.96
C GLU A 148 -6.71 39.96 11.81
N TYR A 149 -6.97 38.85 12.52
CA TYR A 149 -8.28 38.59 13.11
C TYR A 149 -8.30 38.61 14.63
N ALA A 150 -7.21 38.20 15.30
CA ALA A 150 -7.20 38.02 16.76
C ALA A 150 -5.90 38.48 17.44
N PRO A 151 -5.43 39.72 17.22
CA PRO A 151 -4.16 40.19 17.78
C PRO A 151 -4.12 40.17 19.32
N GLN A 152 -5.28 40.25 19.98
CA GLN A 152 -5.45 40.14 21.43
C GLN A 152 -5.00 38.76 21.96
N ALA A 153 -4.93 37.73 21.12
CA ALA A 153 -4.49 36.40 21.55
C ALA A 153 -3.04 36.39 22.04
N SER A 154 -2.21 37.32 21.54
CA SER A 154 -0.81 37.50 21.95
C SER A 154 -0.61 37.63 23.47
N GLN A 155 -1.64 38.04 24.23
CA GLN A 155 -1.60 38.18 25.68
C GLN A 155 -1.59 36.84 26.44
N TRP A 156 -2.05 35.75 25.83
CA TRP A 156 -2.19 34.45 26.49
C TRP A 156 -1.56 33.29 25.73
N MET A 157 -1.31 33.43 24.42
CA MET A 157 -0.65 32.39 23.62
C MET A 157 0.69 31.90 24.21
N PRO A 158 1.54 32.73 24.85
CA PRO A 158 2.79 32.25 25.47
C PRO A 158 2.62 31.20 26.58
N ASN A 159 1.40 31.02 27.09
CA ASN A 159 1.10 29.98 28.09
C ASN A 159 1.03 28.56 27.49
N TYR A 160 1.06 28.43 26.16
CA TYR A 160 0.93 27.16 25.46
C TYR A 160 2.09 26.90 24.49
N LYS A 161 2.24 25.63 24.11
CA LYS A 161 3.03 25.23 22.94
C LYS A 161 2.17 25.31 21.68
N TRP A 162 2.82 25.49 20.53
CA TRP A 162 2.15 25.77 19.27
C TRP A 162 2.68 24.92 18.11
N TRP A 163 1.75 24.37 17.36
CA TRP A 163 1.94 23.84 16.02
C TRP A 163 1.48 24.92 15.03
N LEU A 164 2.39 25.50 14.26
CA LEU A 164 2.09 26.66 13.42
C LEU A 164 2.04 26.28 11.94
N ALA A 165 1.02 26.78 11.24
CA ALA A 165 0.92 26.65 9.80
C ALA A 165 1.60 27.82 9.08
N HIS A 166 2.50 27.49 8.15
CA HIS A 166 3.14 28.39 7.20
C HIS A 166 3.49 27.58 5.94
N TYR A 167 2.75 27.80 4.86
CA TYR A 167 2.77 26.91 3.70
C TYR A 167 3.80 27.28 2.65
N GLY A 168 4.42 26.25 2.06
CA GLY A 168 5.02 26.36 0.74
C GLY A 168 3.97 26.15 -0.36
N GLU A 169 4.33 26.47 -1.60
CA GLU A 169 3.51 26.20 -2.79
C GLU A 169 4.09 24.96 -3.49
N PHE A 170 3.46 23.81 -3.32
CA PHE A 170 3.90 22.55 -3.93
C PHE A 170 2.96 22.10 -5.05
N GLY A 171 1.72 22.60 -5.04
CA GLY A 171 0.69 22.25 -6.01
C GLY A 171 0.12 20.85 -5.76
N ASN A 172 -1.12 20.64 -6.21
CA ASN A 172 -1.83 19.39 -5.99
C ASN A 172 -1.13 18.22 -6.70
N GLN A 173 -0.59 17.28 -5.92
CA GLN A 173 0.13 16.14 -6.47
C GLN A 173 -0.03 14.89 -5.59
N ALA A 174 -0.07 13.74 -6.25
CA ALA A 174 0.03 12.43 -5.62
C ALA A 174 1.47 11.95 -5.71
N LEU A 175 2.06 11.61 -4.57
CA LEU A 175 3.48 11.24 -4.47
C LEU A 175 3.67 10.07 -3.51
N THR A 176 4.84 9.43 -3.57
CA THR A 176 5.26 8.47 -2.54
C THR A 176 5.89 9.19 -1.36
N TRP A 177 5.97 8.53 -0.20
CA TRP A 177 6.72 9.05 0.96
C TRP A 177 8.19 9.34 0.66
N GLU A 178 8.83 8.52 -0.19
CA GLU A 178 10.18 8.80 -0.70
C GLU A 178 10.20 10.03 -1.61
N GLY A 179 9.18 10.21 -2.45
CA GLY A 179 9.02 11.45 -3.22
C GLY A 179 8.93 12.68 -2.32
N LEU A 180 8.18 12.59 -1.23
CA LEU A 180 8.04 13.68 -0.26
C LEU A 180 9.40 14.04 0.35
N LYS A 181 10.13 13.03 0.83
CA LYS A 181 11.42 13.19 1.48
C LYS A 181 12.50 13.74 0.54
N ASN A 182 12.50 13.32 -0.72
CA ASN A 182 13.56 13.67 -1.68
C ASN A 182 13.25 14.94 -2.48
N VAL A 183 11.98 15.32 -2.63
CA VAL A 183 11.57 16.44 -3.50
C VAL A 183 10.99 17.60 -2.70
N ILE A 184 10.12 17.33 -1.72
CA ILE A 184 9.39 18.37 -0.99
C ILE A 184 10.16 18.84 0.23
N LEU A 185 10.57 17.92 1.12
CA LEU A 185 11.24 18.30 2.37
C LEU A 185 12.51 19.15 2.19
N PRO A 186 13.37 18.94 1.17
CA PRO A 186 14.53 19.80 0.96
C PRO A 186 14.18 21.27 0.66
N ALA A 187 12.97 21.52 0.14
CA ALA A 187 12.46 22.87 -0.11
C ALA A 187 11.83 23.51 1.15
N VAL A 188 11.56 22.73 2.20
CA VAL A 188 11.08 23.22 3.50
C VAL A 188 12.26 23.68 4.34
N ASN A 189 12.88 24.79 3.94
CA ASN A 189 14.07 25.37 4.59
C ASN A 189 13.77 26.65 5.37
N PHE A 190 12.50 26.90 5.66
CA PHE A 190 12.02 28.08 6.38
C PHE A 190 11.34 27.67 7.69
N PHE A 191 11.44 28.54 8.69
CA PHE A 191 10.73 28.38 9.95
C PHE A 191 9.34 29.02 9.84
N PRO A 192 8.29 28.49 10.50
CA PRO A 192 6.98 29.11 10.45
C PRO A 192 7.03 30.54 11.00
N ASP A 193 6.21 31.42 10.42
CA ASP A 193 6.08 32.79 10.91
C ASP A 193 5.58 32.77 12.36
N LEU A 194 6.08 33.69 13.18
CA LEU A 194 5.69 33.78 14.57
C LEU A 194 4.57 34.82 14.76
N PRO A 195 3.43 34.43 15.38
CA PRO A 195 2.48 35.38 15.93
C PRO A 195 3.16 36.31 16.95
N SER A 196 2.63 37.53 17.09
CA SER A 196 3.10 38.46 18.13
C SER A 196 3.02 37.82 19.52
N GLY A 197 4.09 37.97 20.31
CA GLY A 197 4.21 37.40 21.66
C GLY A 197 4.83 36.00 21.71
N LEU A 198 4.89 35.26 20.59
CA LEU A 198 5.57 33.96 20.55
C LEU A 198 7.06 34.09 20.22
N THR A 199 7.83 33.14 20.77
CA THR A 199 9.24 32.92 20.45
C THR A 199 9.42 31.48 19.93
N PRO A 200 10.54 31.14 19.26
CA PRO A 200 10.76 29.78 18.76
C PRO A 200 10.61 28.68 19.81
N ASN A 201 10.87 28.95 21.09
CA ASN A 201 10.73 27.99 22.18
C ASN A 201 9.27 27.56 22.44
N HIS A 202 8.29 28.30 21.91
CA HIS A 202 6.88 27.94 22.00
C HIS A 202 6.45 27.01 20.87
N VAL A 203 7.23 26.88 19.80
CA VAL A 203 6.85 26.13 18.60
C VAL A 203 7.34 24.69 18.69
N VAL A 204 6.41 23.74 18.58
CA VAL A 204 6.69 22.28 18.62
C VAL A 204 6.41 21.59 17.29
N GLY A 205 5.70 22.26 16.38
CA GLY A 205 5.36 21.73 15.07
C GLY A 205 5.21 22.82 14.01
N HIS A 206 5.42 22.43 12.76
CA HIS A 206 5.25 23.26 11.56
C HIS A 206 4.44 22.49 10.51
N GLN A 207 3.23 22.96 10.22
CA GLN A 207 2.48 22.53 9.05
C GLN A 207 2.96 23.32 7.84
N PHE A 208 3.66 22.66 6.92
CA PHE A 208 4.28 23.31 5.76
C PHE A 208 3.48 23.11 4.48
N THR A 209 2.44 22.26 4.48
CA THR A 209 1.53 22.01 3.36
C THR A 209 0.11 22.44 3.72
N GLY A 210 -0.75 22.68 2.72
CA GLY A 210 -2.19 22.91 2.93
C GLY A 210 -3.04 22.09 1.96
N ASP A 211 -3.34 20.84 2.31
CA ASP A 211 -4.16 19.90 1.52
C ASP A 211 -3.71 19.70 0.05
N GLU A 212 -2.42 19.85 -0.23
CA GLU A 212 -1.89 19.73 -1.59
C GLU A 212 -1.35 18.32 -1.89
N LEU A 213 -0.98 17.56 -0.84
CA LEU A 213 -0.21 16.32 -0.96
C LEU A 213 -1.08 15.10 -0.70
N SER A 214 -1.16 14.21 -1.69
CA SER A 214 -1.83 12.91 -1.59
C SER A 214 -0.80 11.80 -1.44
N LEU A 215 -0.82 11.10 -0.30
CA LEU A 215 0.21 10.15 0.11
C LEU A 215 -0.35 8.74 0.41
N PRO A 216 0.42 7.67 0.15
CA PRO A 216 0.05 6.32 0.53
C PRO A 216 -0.28 6.22 2.02
N GLY A 217 -1.40 5.57 2.34
CA GLY A 217 -1.87 5.45 3.72
C GLY A 217 -3.08 6.33 4.05
N LEU A 218 -3.36 7.35 3.23
CA LEU A 218 -4.43 8.32 3.46
C LEU A 218 -5.39 8.33 2.27
N TYR A 219 -6.66 8.04 2.50
CA TYR A 219 -7.63 7.78 1.43
C TYR A 219 -8.92 8.56 1.62
N GLY A 220 -9.42 9.10 0.51
CA GLY A 220 -10.67 9.83 0.45
C GLY A 220 -11.90 8.93 0.29
N ASP A 221 -11.73 7.62 0.49
CA ASP A 221 -12.78 6.62 0.53
C ASP A 221 -12.36 5.39 1.35
N ILE A 222 -13.33 4.70 1.93
CA ILE A 222 -13.12 3.48 2.74
C ILE A 222 -12.58 2.29 1.95
N TYR A 223 -12.74 2.25 0.63
CA TYR A 223 -12.21 1.19 -0.25
C TYR A 223 -10.74 1.39 -0.60
N ARG A 224 -10.15 2.51 -0.16
CA ARG A 224 -8.76 2.90 -0.46
C ARG A 224 -8.50 3.05 -1.96
N SER A 225 -9.51 3.48 -2.71
CA SER A 225 -9.43 3.61 -4.17
C SER A 225 -8.83 4.93 -4.64
N ARG A 226 -8.93 5.97 -3.81
CA ARG A 226 -8.47 7.33 -4.09
C ARG A 226 -7.74 7.89 -2.87
N TYR A 227 -6.57 8.45 -3.08
CA TYR A 227 -5.86 9.13 -1.99
C TYR A 227 -6.63 10.36 -1.51
N SER A 228 -6.54 10.60 -0.20
CA SER A 228 -6.93 11.87 0.38
C SER A 228 -5.74 12.80 0.31
N ALA A 229 -5.98 14.06 -0.03
CA ALA A 229 -5.03 15.08 0.35
C ALA A 229 -4.96 15.13 1.89
N ALA A 230 -3.77 15.35 2.42
CA ALA A 230 -3.56 15.48 3.83
C ALA A 230 -2.45 16.48 4.10
N ASP A 231 -2.48 17.03 5.30
CA ASP A 231 -1.47 17.92 5.77
C ASP A 231 -0.28 17.15 6.37
N VAL A 232 0.91 17.58 5.96
CA VAL A 232 2.18 17.01 6.39
C VAL A 232 2.94 18.05 7.19
N ASN A 233 3.53 17.56 8.27
CA ASN A 233 4.09 18.38 9.31
C ASN A 233 5.49 17.93 9.71
N LEU A 234 6.28 18.88 10.21
CA LEU A 234 7.53 18.62 10.90
C LEU A 234 7.39 19.01 12.37
N PHE A 235 7.66 18.05 13.26
CA PHE A 235 7.59 18.23 14.71
C PHE A 235 8.96 18.09 15.38
N ASP A 236 9.07 18.67 16.57
CA ASP A 236 10.24 18.52 17.43
C ASP A 236 10.25 17.13 18.09
N GLY A 237 11.32 16.37 17.87
CA GLY A 237 11.40 14.99 18.36
C GLY A 237 11.43 14.88 19.89
N GLN A 238 11.93 15.90 20.59
CA GLN A 238 11.89 15.91 22.06
C GLN A 238 10.44 16.04 22.56
N PHE A 239 9.68 16.98 21.99
CA PHE A 239 8.27 17.14 22.31
C PHE A 239 7.47 15.85 22.03
N LEU A 240 7.69 15.20 20.88
CA LEU A 240 7.03 13.92 20.57
C LEU A 240 7.34 12.85 21.61
N ALA A 241 8.59 12.75 22.06
CA ALA A 241 8.97 11.83 23.13
C ALA A 241 8.30 12.19 24.48
N GLU A 242 8.20 13.48 24.82
CA GLU A 242 7.57 13.97 26.06
C GLU A 242 6.08 13.61 26.15
N ILE A 243 5.36 13.64 25.03
CA ILE A 243 3.95 13.20 24.97
C ILE A 243 3.79 11.68 24.76
N GLY A 244 4.89 10.93 24.67
CA GLY A 244 4.88 9.47 24.48
C GLY A 244 4.58 9.01 23.05
N ALA A 245 4.78 9.87 22.04
CA ALA A 245 4.57 9.53 20.63
C ALA A 245 5.74 8.70 20.08
N VAL A 246 5.78 7.43 20.46
CA VAL A 246 6.77 6.45 19.99
C VAL A 246 6.05 5.35 19.19
N PRO A 247 6.20 5.31 17.85
CA PRO A 247 5.59 4.26 17.04
C PRO A 247 6.10 2.87 17.41
N ASN A 248 5.18 1.93 17.51
CA ASN A 248 5.47 0.51 17.75
C ASN A 248 4.69 -0.36 16.75
N PRO A 249 5.16 -0.47 15.49
CA PRO A 249 4.43 -1.16 14.43
C PRO A 249 4.04 -2.59 14.81
N ARG A 250 2.75 -2.90 14.72
CA ARG A 250 2.21 -4.24 15.01
C ARG A 250 1.85 -4.97 13.72
N PRO A 251 2.11 -6.29 13.62
CA PRO A 251 1.65 -7.07 12.48
C PRO A 251 0.12 -7.10 12.40
N LEU A 252 -0.42 -7.30 11.20
CA LEU A 252 -1.84 -7.60 11.04
C LEU A 252 -2.20 -8.88 11.80
N PRO A 253 -3.43 -9.01 12.32
CA PRO A 253 -3.85 -10.24 12.98
C PRO A 253 -3.65 -11.47 12.07
N PRO A 254 -3.34 -12.64 12.63
CA PRO A 254 -3.07 -13.84 11.85
C PRO A 254 -4.27 -14.21 10.97
N LEU A 255 -3.97 -14.61 9.74
CA LEU A 255 -4.98 -15.03 8.78
C LEU A 255 -5.50 -16.42 9.18
N GLN A 256 -6.82 -16.61 9.21
CA GLN A 256 -7.45 -17.90 9.49
C GLN A 256 -8.11 -18.51 8.25
N TYR A 257 -8.73 -17.70 7.38
CA TYR A 257 -9.31 -18.18 6.13
C TYR A 257 -9.15 -17.15 5.02
N GLU A 258 -9.00 -17.62 3.79
CA GLU A 258 -9.26 -16.83 2.59
C GLU A 258 -10.61 -17.23 2.01
N ALA A 259 -11.40 -16.25 1.62
CA ALA A 259 -12.73 -16.45 1.07
C ALA A 259 -13.01 -15.48 -0.07
N VAL A 260 -14.12 -15.71 -0.76
CA VAL A 260 -14.64 -14.82 -1.79
C VAL A 260 -16.10 -14.49 -1.49
N ALA A 261 -16.48 -13.22 -1.62
CA ALA A 261 -17.86 -12.78 -1.42
C ALA A 261 -18.78 -13.32 -2.54
N THR A 262 -19.88 -13.97 -2.17
CA THR A 262 -20.82 -14.60 -3.11
C THR A 262 -22.13 -13.83 -3.29
N ALA A 263 -22.46 -12.92 -2.36
CA ALA A 263 -23.69 -12.12 -2.41
C ALA A 263 -23.79 -11.27 -3.67
N SER A 264 -24.99 -11.20 -4.24
CA SER A 264 -25.32 -10.36 -5.41
C SER A 264 -26.42 -9.35 -5.03
N PRO A 265 -26.25 -8.05 -5.31
CA PRO A 265 -25.11 -7.45 -6.00
C PRO A 265 -23.87 -7.23 -5.10
N ARG A 266 -24.02 -7.24 -3.76
CA ARG A 266 -22.94 -6.90 -2.81
C ARG A 266 -23.13 -7.54 -1.42
N LEU A 267 -22.03 -7.72 -0.69
CA LEU A 267 -21.96 -8.17 0.70
C LEU A 267 -21.63 -7.00 1.62
N ASN A 268 -22.50 -6.68 2.58
CA ASN A 268 -22.24 -5.61 3.54
C ASN A 268 -21.15 -6.00 4.55
N VAL A 269 -20.23 -5.07 4.78
CA VAL A 269 -19.25 -5.07 5.89
C VAL A 269 -19.75 -4.12 6.96
N ARG A 270 -19.68 -4.54 8.23
CA ARG A 270 -20.25 -3.87 9.39
C ARG A 270 -19.23 -3.70 10.51
N SER A 271 -19.54 -2.81 11.45
CA SER A 271 -18.71 -2.57 12.64
C SER A 271 -18.80 -3.66 13.72
N GLY A 272 -19.60 -4.71 13.50
CA GLY A 272 -19.74 -5.82 14.44
C GLY A 272 -20.52 -7.01 13.87
N PRO A 273 -20.52 -8.15 14.56
CA PRO A 273 -21.09 -9.42 14.10
C PRO A 273 -22.62 -9.51 14.29
N ALA A 274 -23.37 -8.49 13.86
CA ALA A 274 -24.83 -8.53 13.81
C ALA A 274 -25.40 -7.52 12.79
N THR A 275 -26.64 -7.73 12.35
CA THR A 275 -27.32 -6.81 11.42
C THR A 275 -27.71 -5.47 12.04
N SER A 276 -27.72 -5.38 13.37
CA SER A 276 -27.91 -4.14 14.13
C SER A 276 -26.69 -3.21 14.11
N PHE A 277 -25.49 -3.73 13.83
CA PHE A 277 -24.30 -2.89 13.71
C PHE A 277 -24.31 -2.10 12.39
N PRO A 278 -23.89 -0.81 12.39
CA PRO A 278 -23.77 0.01 11.19
C PRO A 278 -23.04 -0.68 10.03
N VAL A 279 -23.53 -0.45 8.81
CA VAL A 279 -22.81 -0.84 7.59
C VAL A 279 -21.71 0.17 7.35
N LEU A 280 -20.47 -0.32 7.24
CA LEU A 280 -19.29 0.48 6.93
C LEU A 280 -19.17 0.68 5.41
N TYR A 281 -19.26 -0.42 4.65
CA TYR A 281 -19.20 -0.44 3.19
C TYR A 281 -19.75 -1.76 2.68
N ALA A 282 -19.69 -2.00 1.36
CA ALA A 282 -20.11 -3.26 0.77
C ALA A 282 -19.12 -3.79 -0.26
N LEU A 283 -18.79 -5.07 -0.16
CA LEU A 283 -17.93 -5.80 -1.08
C LEU A 283 -18.73 -6.25 -2.30
N PRO A 284 -18.23 -6.06 -3.53
CA PRO A 284 -18.87 -6.62 -4.72
C PRO A 284 -18.79 -8.15 -4.73
N LYS A 285 -19.70 -8.81 -5.47
CA LYS A 285 -19.60 -10.25 -5.74
C LYS A 285 -18.23 -10.57 -6.35
N GLY A 286 -17.56 -11.60 -5.84
CA GLY A 286 -16.23 -12.00 -6.30
C GLY A 286 -15.08 -11.30 -5.57
N ALA A 287 -15.35 -10.35 -4.66
CA ALA A 287 -14.30 -9.70 -3.89
C ALA A 287 -13.58 -10.72 -2.98
N PRO A 288 -12.23 -10.73 -2.96
CA PRO A 288 -11.48 -11.54 -2.02
C PRO A 288 -11.64 -11.00 -0.59
N VAL A 289 -11.69 -11.91 0.38
CA VAL A 289 -11.85 -11.60 1.81
C VAL A 289 -10.86 -12.44 2.60
N GLN A 290 -10.01 -11.77 3.38
CA GLN A 290 -9.14 -12.41 4.36
C GLN A 290 -9.85 -12.39 5.71
N ILE A 291 -9.97 -13.54 6.37
CA ILE A 291 -10.73 -13.73 7.61
C ILE A 291 -9.76 -14.11 8.73
N THR A 292 -9.88 -13.46 9.87
CA THR A 292 -9.04 -13.73 11.07
C THR A 292 -9.77 -14.53 12.12
N ARG A 293 -11.11 -14.46 12.09
CA ARG A 293 -11.98 -15.16 13.04
C ARG A 293 -13.35 -15.39 12.44
N MET A 294 -13.92 -16.56 12.66
CA MET A 294 -15.35 -16.82 12.49
C MET A 294 -16.02 -16.95 13.85
N THR A 295 -17.21 -16.36 13.98
CA THR A 295 -18.05 -16.49 15.18
C THR A 295 -19.50 -16.54 14.73
N ASP A 296 -20.19 -17.63 15.06
CA ASP A 296 -21.51 -17.95 14.52
C ASP A 296 -21.55 -17.83 12.99
N ASN A 297 -22.44 -16.99 12.45
CA ASN A 297 -22.58 -16.70 11.02
C ASN A 297 -21.86 -15.41 10.57
N TRP A 298 -20.84 -14.97 11.32
CA TRP A 298 -20.07 -13.76 11.02
C TRP A 298 -18.58 -14.06 10.89
N ALA A 299 -17.94 -13.40 9.93
CA ALA A 299 -16.51 -13.46 9.67
C ALA A 299 -15.88 -12.09 9.92
N LYS A 300 -14.86 -12.04 10.78
CA LYS A 300 -14.02 -10.86 10.99
C LYS A 300 -12.99 -10.76 9.88
N ILE A 301 -13.00 -9.65 9.16
CA ILE A 301 -12.07 -9.34 8.09
C ILE A 301 -10.70 -8.99 8.69
N ARG A 302 -9.63 -9.43 8.01
CA ARG A 302 -8.25 -9.14 8.39
C ARG A 302 -7.89 -7.68 8.13
N SER A 303 -8.00 -6.87 9.18
CA SER A 303 -7.53 -5.49 9.22
C SER A 303 -7.15 -5.10 10.64
N TYR A 304 -6.73 -3.85 10.86
CA TYR A 304 -6.58 -3.28 12.20
C TYR A 304 -7.90 -2.76 12.78
N GLY A 305 -9.01 -2.83 12.03
CA GLY A 305 -10.33 -2.34 12.43
C GLY A 305 -11.26 -3.46 12.91
N GLU A 306 -12.49 -3.07 13.27
CA GLU A 306 -13.60 -3.98 13.55
C GLU A 306 -14.49 -4.11 12.32
N GLU A 307 -14.07 -4.94 11.37
CA GLU A 307 -14.76 -5.13 10.10
C GLU A 307 -15.30 -6.55 10.02
N TRP A 308 -16.62 -6.68 9.91
CA TRP A 308 -17.34 -7.95 9.96
C TRP A 308 -18.28 -8.10 8.79
N CYS A 309 -18.35 -9.29 8.19
CA CYS A 309 -19.34 -9.60 7.17
C CYS A 309 -20.04 -10.92 7.48
N SER A 310 -21.21 -11.15 6.89
CA SER A 310 -21.93 -12.40 7.10
C SER A 310 -21.21 -13.55 6.39
N ALA A 311 -20.82 -14.57 7.16
CA ALA A 311 -20.13 -15.76 6.66
C ALA A 311 -21.00 -16.59 5.71
N HIS A 312 -22.33 -16.46 5.78
CA HIS A 312 -23.26 -17.12 4.86
C HIS A 312 -23.01 -16.76 3.39
N TYR A 313 -22.50 -15.55 3.14
CA TYR A 313 -22.21 -15.04 1.81
C TYR A 313 -20.72 -15.10 1.46
N LEU A 314 -19.98 -16.00 2.10
CA LEU A 314 -18.57 -16.25 1.82
C LEU A 314 -18.41 -17.68 1.31
N HIS A 315 -17.64 -17.81 0.23
CA HIS A 315 -17.10 -19.09 -0.19
C HIS A 315 -15.64 -19.17 0.27
N ILE A 316 -15.35 -19.99 1.27
CA ILE A 316 -13.98 -20.21 1.74
C ILE A 316 -13.18 -20.88 0.61
N VAL A 317 -12.07 -20.25 0.23
CA VAL A 317 -11.12 -20.73 -0.79
C VAL A 317 -10.03 -21.56 -0.13
N THR A 318 -9.55 -21.12 1.04
CA THR A 318 -8.43 -21.73 1.75
C THR A 318 -8.61 -21.53 3.26
N ALA A 319 -8.40 -22.57 4.07
CA ALA A 319 -8.21 -22.39 5.51
C ALA A 319 -6.72 -22.24 5.78
N ALA A 320 -6.32 -21.22 6.54
CA ALA A 320 -4.99 -21.17 7.10
C ALA A 320 -4.90 -22.26 8.17
N GLU A 321 -3.91 -23.14 8.05
CA GLU A 321 -3.60 -24.06 9.14
C GLU A 321 -3.20 -23.21 10.37
N PRO A 322 -3.68 -23.54 11.58
CA PRO A 322 -3.26 -22.84 12.77
C PRO A 322 -1.74 -22.97 12.89
N ASP A 323 -1.07 -21.85 13.19
CA ASP A 323 0.36 -21.81 13.51
C ASP A 323 0.69 -22.98 14.44
N ARG A 324 1.32 -24.03 13.89
CA ARG A 324 1.96 -25.04 14.73
C ARG A 324 3.16 -24.35 15.33
N GLU A 325 3.18 -24.28 16.66
CA GLU A 325 4.41 -23.99 17.41
C GLU A 325 5.53 -24.84 16.82
N ASP A 326 6.65 -24.17 16.54
CA ASP A 326 7.92 -24.75 16.17
C ASP A 326 8.27 -25.88 17.15
N ASP A 327 8.09 -27.12 16.72
CA ASP A 327 8.82 -28.30 17.20
C ASP A 327 8.38 -29.52 16.37
N ASP A 328 8.84 -29.57 15.12
CA ASP A 328 9.09 -30.83 14.45
C ASP A 328 10.20 -30.60 13.41
N VAL A 329 11.36 -31.18 13.67
CA VAL A 329 12.50 -31.23 12.76
C VAL A 329 12.06 -31.98 11.50
N VAL A 330 11.60 -31.26 10.49
CA VAL A 330 11.32 -31.82 9.17
C VAL A 330 12.56 -31.66 8.30
N VAL A 331 13.10 -32.80 7.87
CA VAL A 331 14.30 -32.95 7.05
C VAL A 331 14.24 -32.03 5.81
N ILE A 332 15.19 -31.11 5.75
CA ILE A 332 15.43 -30.22 4.61
C ILE A 332 16.08 -31.05 3.49
N PRO A 333 15.55 -31.08 2.24
CA PRO A 333 16.33 -31.58 1.12
C PRO A 333 17.48 -30.59 0.86
N ASP A 334 18.71 -31.07 0.82
CA ASP A 334 19.89 -30.25 0.56
C ASP A 334 19.72 -29.37 -0.69
N PRO A 335 20.27 -28.14 -0.71
CA PRO A 335 20.27 -27.31 -1.91
C PRO A 335 20.94 -28.08 -3.06
N VAL A 336 20.19 -28.28 -4.15
CA VAL A 336 20.68 -28.94 -5.36
C VAL A 336 21.19 -27.86 -6.29
N GLU A 337 22.48 -27.88 -6.60
CA GLU A 337 23.07 -27.09 -7.68
C GLU A 337 23.47 -28.05 -8.82
N ALA A 338 23.02 -27.75 -10.03
CA ALA A 338 23.37 -28.49 -11.23
C ALA A 338 23.76 -27.52 -12.34
N HIS A 339 24.70 -27.94 -13.18
CA HIS A 339 25.16 -27.15 -14.31
C HIS A 339 24.86 -27.88 -15.63
N PHE A 340 24.24 -27.17 -16.56
CA PHE A 340 23.85 -27.64 -17.88
C PHE A 340 24.41 -26.67 -18.92
N ASN A 341 25.47 -27.04 -19.63
CA ASN A 341 26.10 -26.27 -20.71
C ASN A 341 25.81 -24.75 -20.73
N GLY A 342 26.40 -23.98 -19.81
CA GLY A 342 26.18 -22.52 -19.70
C GLY A 342 24.98 -22.08 -18.86
N ILE A 343 24.23 -23.00 -18.25
CA ILE A 343 23.10 -22.74 -17.35
C ILE A 343 23.41 -23.31 -15.98
N THR A 344 23.29 -22.50 -14.94
CA THR A 344 23.27 -22.96 -13.54
C THR A 344 21.84 -23.05 -13.06
N TYR A 345 21.44 -24.23 -12.62
CA TYR A 345 20.20 -24.48 -11.90
C TYR A 345 20.50 -24.62 -10.41
N ARG A 346 19.72 -23.95 -9.57
CA ARG A 346 19.78 -24.14 -8.12
C ARG A 346 18.42 -24.06 -7.46
N THR A 347 18.24 -24.84 -6.40
CA THR A 347 17.12 -24.68 -5.48
C THR A 347 17.52 -23.80 -4.31
N MET A 348 16.59 -22.98 -3.83
CA MET A 348 16.77 -22.22 -2.59
C MET A 348 15.44 -21.95 -1.91
N ARG A 349 15.46 -21.89 -0.58
CA ARG A 349 14.31 -21.45 0.22
C ARG A 349 14.48 -19.97 0.56
N ARG A 350 13.50 -19.15 0.16
CA ARG A 350 13.45 -17.70 0.45
C ARG A 350 12.00 -17.30 0.71
N PHE A 351 11.76 -16.44 1.70
CA PHE A 351 10.43 -15.90 2.00
C PHE A 351 9.34 -16.97 2.22
N ASN A 352 9.70 -18.11 2.81
CA ASN A 352 8.84 -19.29 2.96
C ASN A 352 8.34 -19.89 1.63
N ALA A 353 9.11 -19.70 0.55
CA ALA A 353 8.89 -20.33 -0.73
C ALA A 353 10.10 -21.17 -1.14
N ASN A 354 9.83 -22.31 -1.78
CA ASN A 354 10.81 -23.08 -2.52
C ASN A 354 10.95 -22.47 -3.91
N CYS A 355 12.15 -21.98 -4.22
CA CYS A 355 12.46 -21.29 -5.46
C CYS A 355 13.46 -22.12 -6.27
N HIS A 356 13.16 -22.23 -7.55
CA HIS A 356 14.00 -22.84 -8.58
C HIS A 356 14.58 -21.71 -9.42
N VAL A 357 15.90 -21.55 -9.40
CA VAL A 357 16.59 -20.45 -10.06
C VAL A 357 17.45 -20.99 -11.19
N LEU A 358 17.23 -20.47 -12.39
CA LEU A 358 18.08 -20.70 -13.56
C LEU A 358 18.86 -19.42 -13.86
N ILE A 359 20.17 -19.55 -14.05
CA ILE A 359 21.05 -18.48 -14.49
C ILE A 359 21.70 -18.94 -15.79
N CYS A 360 21.28 -18.37 -16.91
CA CYS A 360 21.71 -18.76 -18.25
C CYS A 360 22.73 -17.75 -18.79
N ASP A 361 23.92 -18.23 -19.14
CA ASP A 361 24.84 -17.54 -20.04
C ASP A 361 24.25 -17.55 -21.44
N MET A 362 24.02 -16.37 -22.01
CA MET A 362 23.33 -16.22 -23.28
C MET A 362 24.15 -16.61 -24.50
N GLN A 363 25.47 -16.80 -24.40
CA GLN A 363 26.32 -17.00 -25.58
C GLN A 363 26.07 -18.33 -26.31
N THR A 364 25.63 -19.37 -25.59
CA THR A 364 25.54 -20.74 -26.12
C THR A 364 24.11 -21.25 -26.26
N GLN A 365 23.09 -20.49 -25.85
CA GLN A 365 21.74 -21.01 -25.71
C GLN A 365 20.89 -20.81 -26.96
N ARG A 366 20.14 -21.85 -27.32
CA ARG A 366 19.05 -21.79 -28.30
C ARG A 366 17.70 -21.72 -27.58
N PHE A 367 16.89 -20.74 -27.96
CA PHE A 367 15.56 -20.50 -27.40
C PHE A 367 14.48 -20.78 -28.44
N HIS A 368 13.32 -21.21 -27.96
CA HIS A 368 12.11 -21.34 -28.77
C HIS A 368 10.90 -20.96 -27.92
N VAL A 369 9.91 -20.30 -28.53
CA VAL A 369 8.61 -20.05 -27.92
C VAL A 369 7.59 -20.90 -28.65
N THR A 370 6.82 -21.73 -27.95
CA THR A 370 5.87 -22.60 -28.65
C THR A 370 4.70 -21.79 -29.21
N PRO A 371 4.23 -22.05 -30.45
CA PRO A 371 2.99 -21.44 -30.95
C PRO A 371 1.76 -21.99 -30.22
N TYR A 372 0.67 -21.22 -30.21
CA TYR A 372 -0.61 -21.74 -29.75
C TYR A 372 -1.18 -22.72 -30.78
N THR A 373 -1.27 -23.99 -30.40
CA THR A 373 -1.92 -25.07 -31.17
C THR A 373 -2.91 -25.84 -30.29
N GLY A 374 -3.39 -25.20 -29.23
CA GLY A 374 -4.07 -25.85 -28.09
C GLY A 374 -3.25 -25.72 -26.81
N LEU A 375 -3.95 -25.80 -25.67
CA LEU A 375 -3.32 -25.76 -24.36
C LEU A 375 -2.51 -27.04 -24.11
N ARG A 376 -1.29 -26.92 -23.60
CA ARG A 376 -0.40 -28.04 -23.25
C ARG A 376 0.26 -27.78 -21.92
N THR A 377 0.56 -28.83 -21.16
CA THR A 377 1.40 -28.69 -19.95
C THR A 377 2.84 -28.42 -20.33
N VAL A 378 3.66 -27.98 -19.36
CA VAL A 378 5.10 -27.79 -19.55
C VAL A 378 5.76 -29.11 -19.95
N THR A 379 5.37 -30.23 -19.31
CA THR A 379 5.81 -31.58 -19.70
C THR A 379 5.49 -31.90 -21.17
N GLN A 380 4.25 -31.67 -21.61
CA GLN A 380 3.85 -31.95 -22.99
C GLN A 380 4.64 -31.09 -23.99
N ALA A 381 4.90 -29.83 -23.65
CA ALA A 381 5.71 -28.94 -24.48
C ALA A 381 7.18 -29.39 -24.55
N ALA A 382 7.77 -29.84 -23.43
CA ALA A 382 9.12 -30.39 -23.40
C ALA A 382 9.25 -31.63 -24.29
N LEU A 383 8.35 -32.60 -24.14
CA LEU A 383 8.34 -33.82 -24.95
C LEU A 383 8.15 -33.54 -26.45
N GLN A 384 7.34 -32.54 -26.79
CA GLN A 384 7.09 -32.19 -28.19
C GLN A 384 8.25 -31.43 -28.85
N THR A 385 8.94 -30.58 -28.10
CA THR A 385 10.00 -29.72 -28.63
C THR A 385 11.38 -30.37 -28.56
N GLY A 386 11.58 -31.30 -27.61
CA GLY A 386 12.90 -31.85 -27.28
C GLY A 386 13.78 -30.88 -26.49
N ALA A 387 13.22 -29.78 -25.98
CA ALA A 387 13.98 -28.81 -25.19
C ALA A 387 14.34 -29.37 -23.81
N LYS A 388 15.54 -29.04 -23.34
CA LYS A 388 16.06 -29.49 -22.04
C LYS A 388 15.45 -28.75 -20.88
N ILE A 389 15.10 -27.48 -21.07
CA ILE A 389 14.43 -26.68 -20.05
C ILE A 389 13.19 -26.05 -20.65
N VAL A 390 12.06 -26.19 -19.97
CA VAL A 390 10.80 -25.55 -20.39
C VAL A 390 10.11 -24.93 -19.18
N ILE A 391 9.66 -23.69 -19.35
CA ILE A 391 8.78 -23.01 -18.40
C ILE A 391 7.48 -22.57 -19.09
N ASN A 392 6.47 -22.28 -18.28
CA ASN A 392 5.27 -21.62 -18.79
C ASN A 392 5.58 -20.25 -19.41
N GLY A 393 4.77 -19.85 -20.40
CA GLY A 393 4.91 -18.58 -21.11
C GLY A 393 3.93 -17.51 -20.63
N ASP A 394 3.15 -17.00 -21.56
CA ASP A 394 2.35 -15.79 -21.39
C ASP A 394 1.07 -16.05 -20.60
N GLY A 395 0.53 -14.99 -20.00
CA GLY A 395 -0.84 -15.03 -19.48
C GLY A 395 -1.84 -15.33 -20.60
N TRP A 396 -2.93 -16.02 -20.27
CA TRP A 396 -4.00 -16.37 -21.22
C TRP A 396 -5.36 -16.33 -20.54
N GLY A 397 -6.43 -16.02 -21.28
CA GLY A 397 -7.79 -15.97 -20.74
C GLY A 397 -8.54 -17.29 -20.90
N ILE A 398 -9.29 -17.75 -19.89
CA ILE A 398 -10.14 -18.97 -19.96
C ILE A 398 -11.09 -18.95 -21.17
N ASN A 399 -11.58 -17.77 -21.55
CA ASN A 399 -12.49 -17.57 -22.68
C ASN A 399 -11.77 -17.36 -24.02
N ARG A 400 -10.48 -17.00 -24.01
CA ARG A 400 -9.72 -16.65 -25.21
C ARG A 400 -8.73 -17.76 -25.61
N ARG A 401 -8.23 -18.57 -24.67
CA ARG A 401 -7.34 -19.74 -24.85
C ARG A 401 -6.03 -19.50 -25.62
N PHE A 402 -5.82 -18.36 -26.25
CA PHE A 402 -4.55 -17.92 -26.85
C PHE A 402 -3.78 -16.97 -25.90
N PRO A 403 -2.45 -16.82 -26.06
CA PRO A 403 -1.63 -15.87 -25.30
C PRO A 403 -2.18 -14.44 -25.32
N ASN A 404 -2.12 -13.71 -24.20
CA ASN A 404 -2.75 -12.38 -24.05
C ASN A 404 -2.05 -11.26 -24.85
N SER A 405 -0.81 -11.46 -25.28
CA SER A 405 0.04 -10.42 -25.89
C SER A 405 1.04 -11.05 -26.87
N ILE A 406 2.14 -10.36 -27.15
CA ILE A 406 3.21 -10.73 -28.07
C ILE A 406 3.80 -12.10 -27.70
N ALA A 407 3.72 -13.01 -28.67
CA ALA A 407 4.43 -14.29 -28.71
C ALA A 407 5.07 -14.46 -30.09
N ALA A 408 6.36 -14.77 -30.13
CA ALA A 408 7.09 -15.01 -31.37
C ALA A 408 8.21 -16.02 -31.15
N SER A 409 8.54 -16.78 -32.19
CA SER A 409 9.78 -17.56 -32.24
C SER A 409 10.37 -17.53 -33.64
N ASP A 410 11.70 -17.51 -33.73
CA ASP A 410 12.44 -17.42 -34.98
C ASP A 410 11.99 -16.27 -35.90
N GLY A 411 11.55 -15.16 -35.29
CA GLY A 411 11.06 -13.97 -36.00
C GLY A 411 9.64 -14.10 -36.53
N ARG A 412 9.00 -15.27 -36.36
CA ARG A 412 7.60 -15.48 -36.71
C ARG A 412 6.70 -15.12 -35.54
N PHE A 413 5.88 -14.11 -35.74
CA PHE A 413 4.81 -13.73 -34.82
C PHE A 413 3.68 -14.75 -34.86
N TYR A 414 3.16 -15.11 -33.69
CA TYR A 414 2.05 -16.05 -33.58
C TYR A 414 0.68 -15.38 -33.56
N GLN A 415 0.61 -14.06 -33.33
CA GLN A 415 -0.67 -13.34 -33.20
C GLN A 415 -0.67 -11.93 -33.84
N PRO A 416 -1.83 -11.45 -34.34
CA PRO A 416 -2.01 -10.04 -34.72
C PRO A 416 -1.98 -9.12 -33.48
N ILE A 417 -1.33 -7.95 -33.60
CA ILE A 417 -1.21 -6.92 -32.53
C ILE A 417 -2.56 -6.19 -32.36
N GLN A 418 -3.61 -6.87 -31.88
CA GLN A 418 -4.93 -6.26 -31.67
C GLN A 418 -5.40 -6.24 -30.21
N TYR A 419 -4.64 -6.76 -29.24
CA TYR A 419 -5.12 -6.88 -27.85
C TYR A 419 -4.03 -6.58 -26.81
N ASP A 420 -4.50 -6.02 -25.68
CA ASP A 420 -3.82 -5.76 -24.39
C ASP A 420 -2.29 -5.85 -24.43
N LEU A 421 -1.64 -4.80 -24.97
CA LEU A 421 -0.17 -4.73 -25.03
C LEU A 421 0.42 -4.74 -23.62
N ARG A 422 1.14 -5.81 -23.33
CA ARG A 422 1.82 -6.08 -22.07
C ARG A 422 3.34 -5.99 -22.22
N PRO A 423 4.09 -5.89 -21.12
CA PRO A 423 5.54 -5.94 -21.21
C PRO A 423 5.99 -7.31 -21.71
N TRP A 424 7.02 -7.32 -22.55
CA TRP A 424 7.58 -8.52 -23.12
C TRP A 424 9.09 -8.48 -23.09
N ILE A 425 9.67 -9.67 -23.09
CA ILE A 425 11.10 -9.92 -23.28
C ILE A 425 11.28 -10.53 -24.67
N ASN A 426 12.26 -10.04 -25.40
CA ASN A 426 12.70 -10.57 -26.69
C ASN A 426 14.16 -11.00 -26.58
N ILE A 427 14.43 -12.23 -27.00
CA ILE A 427 15.77 -12.77 -27.19
C ILE A 427 16.03 -12.77 -28.70
N GLY A 428 16.89 -11.85 -29.14
CA GLY A 428 17.28 -11.66 -30.53
C GLY A 428 18.00 -12.87 -31.12
N ARG A 429 18.19 -12.85 -32.45
CA ARG A 429 18.92 -13.91 -33.18
C ARG A 429 20.38 -14.06 -32.69
N ASP A 430 20.97 -12.98 -32.20
CA ASP A 430 22.30 -12.90 -31.61
C ASP A 430 22.31 -13.05 -30.08
N ASN A 431 21.19 -13.54 -29.51
CA ASN A 431 20.95 -13.64 -28.08
C ASN A 431 21.03 -12.31 -27.31
N SER A 432 20.89 -11.18 -28.00
CA SER A 432 20.64 -9.89 -27.33
C SER A 432 19.27 -9.89 -26.67
N VAL A 433 19.18 -9.37 -25.45
CA VAL A 433 17.92 -9.31 -24.68
C VAL A 433 17.36 -7.90 -24.71
N THR A 434 16.08 -7.77 -25.06
CA THR A 434 15.35 -6.49 -25.03
C THR A 434 14.06 -6.66 -24.26
N PHE A 435 13.73 -5.70 -23.40
CA PHE A 435 12.42 -5.57 -22.79
C PHE A 435 11.70 -4.34 -23.32
N ALA A 436 10.40 -4.44 -23.62
CA ALA A 436 9.59 -3.29 -23.99
C ALA A 436 8.10 -3.53 -23.68
N TRP A 437 7.29 -2.47 -23.78
CA TRP A 437 5.84 -2.52 -23.52
C TRP A 437 5.00 -2.36 -24.80
N ARG A 438 5.33 -1.41 -25.69
CA ARG A 438 4.39 -0.94 -26.74
C ARG A 438 4.90 -0.97 -28.18
N SER A 439 6.14 -1.41 -28.45
CA SER A 439 6.71 -1.34 -29.80
C SER A 439 7.40 -2.64 -30.22
N PRO A 440 6.65 -3.64 -30.74
CA PRO A 440 7.25 -4.87 -31.25
C PRO A 440 8.03 -4.58 -32.52
N ARG A 441 9.34 -4.37 -32.38
CA ARG A 441 10.29 -4.26 -33.48
C ARG A 441 11.35 -5.34 -33.31
N ASN A 442 11.77 -5.93 -34.42
CA ASN A 442 12.86 -6.91 -34.45
C ASN A 442 12.66 -8.09 -33.47
N LEU A 443 11.42 -8.54 -33.28
CA LEU A 443 11.17 -9.71 -32.45
C LEU A 443 11.75 -10.96 -33.10
N TYR A 444 12.30 -11.83 -32.27
CA TYR A 444 12.83 -13.12 -32.66
C TYR A 444 12.22 -14.21 -31.79
N ASN A 445 12.66 -14.37 -30.54
CA ASN A 445 12.04 -15.23 -29.53
C ASN A 445 11.46 -14.35 -28.41
N ALA A 446 10.14 -14.18 -28.38
CA ALA A 446 9.47 -13.26 -27.47
C ALA A 446 8.34 -13.89 -26.68
N VAL A 447 8.32 -13.61 -25.37
CA VAL A 447 7.24 -13.93 -24.43
C VAL A 447 6.82 -12.67 -23.67
N SER A 448 5.55 -12.60 -23.30
CA SER A 448 4.92 -11.48 -22.62
C SER A 448 4.60 -11.80 -21.17
N GLY A 449 4.94 -10.86 -20.29
CA GLY A 449 4.53 -10.84 -18.90
C GLY A 449 3.23 -10.09 -18.66
N ASP A 450 2.86 -9.85 -17.41
CA ASP A 450 1.76 -8.95 -17.03
C ASP A 450 2.25 -7.58 -16.55
N ARG A 451 3.45 -7.51 -15.96
CA ARG A 451 4.06 -6.28 -15.44
C ARG A 451 5.58 -6.35 -15.39
N TYR A 452 6.23 -5.18 -15.39
CA TYR A 452 7.62 -5.08 -14.91
C TYR A 452 7.68 -5.26 -13.40
N LEU A 453 8.69 -5.99 -12.93
CA LEU A 453 9.05 -6.11 -11.53
C LEU A 453 10.23 -5.19 -11.19
N ILE A 454 11.24 -5.17 -12.07
CA ILE A 454 12.44 -4.36 -11.93
C ILE A 454 12.69 -3.63 -13.25
N GLN A 455 13.06 -2.35 -13.17
CA GLN A 455 13.58 -1.57 -14.28
C GLN A 455 14.77 -0.75 -13.79
N ASN A 456 15.89 -0.79 -14.53
CA ASN A 456 17.12 -0.07 -14.20
C ASN A 456 17.62 -0.37 -12.76
N GLY A 457 17.49 -1.62 -12.31
CA GLY A 457 17.90 -2.09 -10.98
C GLY A 457 17.02 -1.58 -9.82
N ARG A 458 15.81 -1.09 -10.11
CA ARG A 458 14.85 -0.58 -9.11
C ARG A 458 13.49 -1.24 -9.26
N TYR A 459 12.74 -1.35 -8.17
CA TYR A 459 11.36 -1.84 -8.18
C TYR A 459 10.47 -1.01 -9.10
N ASN A 460 9.53 -1.69 -9.76
CA ASN A 460 8.38 -1.03 -10.34
C ASN A 460 7.35 -0.69 -9.25
N GLN A 461 6.88 0.56 -9.18
CA GLN A 461 6.17 1.13 -8.02
C GLN A 461 4.74 0.60 -7.79
N ALA A 462 4.25 -0.32 -8.63
CA ALA A 462 2.87 -0.85 -8.60
C ALA A 462 2.78 -2.38 -8.33
N ILE A 463 3.79 -2.97 -7.70
CA ILE A 463 3.83 -4.41 -7.44
C ILE A 463 3.31 -4.76 -6.03
N SER A 464 2.36 -5.68 -5.93
CA SER A 464 1.79 -6.14 -4.64
C SER A 464 2.86 -6.83 -3.79
N ASN A 465 2.93 -6.45 -2.51
CA ASN A 465 3.79 -7.11 -1.51
C ASN A 465 3.02 -8.11 -0.62
N VAL A 466 1.70 -8.25 -0.80
CA VAL A 466 0.85 -8.99 0.15
C VAL A 466 0.38 -10.34 -0.39
N THR A 467 0.16 -10.46 -1.70
CA THR A 467 -0.36 -11.68 -2.31
C THR A 467 0.77 -12.61 -2.74
N LYS A 468 1.04 -13.62 -1.91
CA LYS A 468 1.93 -14.72 -2.28
C LYS A 468 1.20 -15.69 -3.20
N ASP A 469 1.92 -16.16 -4.21
CA ASP A 469 1.41 -17.12 -5.19
C ASP A 469 2.60 -17.88 -5.79
N PRO A 470 2.42 -19.05 -6.46
CA PRO A 470 3.43 -19.53 -7.36
C PRO A 470 3.74 -18.46 -8.42
N ARG A 471 5.02 -18.23 -8.69
CA ARG A 471 5.48 -17.18 -9.62
C ARG A 471 6.48 -17.75 -10.61
N THR A 472 6.35 -17.32 -11.86
CA THR A 472 7.41 -17.43 -12.86
C THR A 472 7.84 -16.01 -13.24
N VAL A 473 9.09 -15.67 -12.96
CA VAL A 473 9.64 -14.34 -13.27
C VAL A 473 10.91 -14.50 -14.10
N ILE A 474 11.14 -13.55 -15.01
CA ILE A 474 12.28 -13.57 -15.92
C ILE A 474 12.93 -12.18 -15.97
N GLY A 475 14.25 -12.16 -15.87
CA GLY A 475 15.02 -10.93 -15.86
C GLY A 475 16.40 -11.07 -16.46
N TYR A 476 17.07 -9.94 -16.63
CA TYR A 476 18.39 -9.85 -17.24
C TYR A 476 19.33 -9.01 -16.39
N THR A 477 20.55 -9.51 -16.21
CA THR A 477 21.60 -8.87 -15.41
C THR A 477 22.49 -7.98 -16.30
N ARG A 478 23.26 -7.08 -15.66
CA ARG A 478 24.27 -6.26 -16.35
C ARG A 478 25.39 -7.08 -16.99
N ASP A 479 25.76 -8.20 -16.38
CA ASP A 479 26.75 -9.14 -16.90
C ASP A 479 26.17 -10.12 -17.94
N ARG A 480 25.06 -9.73 -18.57
CA ARG A 480 24.45 -10.39 -19.73
C ARG A 480 23.89 -11.80 -19.47
N LYS A 481 23.47 -12.09 -18.25
CA LYS A 481 22.83 -13.37 -17.89
C LYS A 481 21.32 -13.23 -17.83
N LEU A 482 20.62 -14.22 -18.37
CA LEU A 482 19.19 -14.38 -18.20
C LEU A 482 18.92 -15.14 -16.91
N VAL A 483 18.10 -14.57 -16.04
CA VAL A 483 17.71 -15.16 -14.77
C VAL A 483 16.23 -15.49 -14.81
N ILE A 484 15.89 -16.74 -14.55
CA ILE A 484 14.51 -17.22 -14.43
C ILE A 484 14.33 -17.75 -13.01
N ILE A 485 13.26 -17.34 -12.35
CA ILE A 485 12.86 -17.89 -11.06
C ILE A 485 11.47 -18.49 -11.20
N VAL A 486 11.35 -19.74 -10.79
CA VAL A 486 10.08 -20.47 -10.67
C VAL A 486 9.91 -20.78 -9.18
N ALA A 487 8.93 -20.14 -8.55
CA ALA A 487 8.64 -20.32 -7.14
C ALA A 487 7.36 -21.14 -6.97
N ASP A 488 7.44 -22.23 -6.20
CA ASP A 488 6.27 -22.99 -5.77
C ASP A 488 5.43 -22.15 -4.81
N GLY A 489 4.13 -22.44 -4.72
CA GLY A 489 3.23 -21.71 -3.84
C GLY A 489 1.95 -22.47 -3.55
N ARG A 490 1.11 -21.96 -2.63
CA ARG A 490 -0.15 -22.58 -2.22
C ARG A 490 -0.01 -24.01 -1.67
N THR A 491 1.16 -24.38 -1.15
CA THR A 491 1.37 -25.64 -0.42
C THR A 491 1.88 -25.34 0.99
N PRO A 492 1.68 -26.24 1.97
CA PRO A 492 2.27 -26.07 3.30
C PRO A 492 3.80 -25.91 3.26
N GLN A 493 4.45 -26.56 2.30
CA GLN A 493 5.91 -26.52 2.14
C GLN A 493 6.42 -25.26 1.44
N SER A 494 5.55 -24.55 0.69
CA SER A 494 5.89 -23.35 -0.08
C SER A 494 4.68 -22.41 -0.20
N ALA A 495 4.77 -21.23 0.44
CA ALA A 495 3.70 -20.22 0.40
C ALA A 495 3.60 -19.50 -0.95
N GLY A 496 4.69 -19.46 -1.72
CA GLY A 496 4.80 -18.62 -2.92
C GLY A 496 5.48 -17.29 -2.63
N LEU A 497 5.64 -16.49 -3.67
CA LEU A 497 6.25 -15.17 -3.58
C LEU A 497 5.23 -14.08 -3.87
N SER A 498 5.27 -13.02 -3.08
CA SER A 498 4.71 -11.74 -3.51
C SER A 498 5.52 -11.20 -4.68
N PHE A 499 4.97 -10.26 -5.45
CA PHE A 499 5.76 -9.64 -6.53
C PHE A 499 6.97 -8.87 -6.00
N ARG A 500 6.84 -8.31 -4.79
CA ARG A 500 7.93 -7.62 -4.10
C ARG A 500 9.02 -8.61 -3.66
N GLU A 501 8.66 -9.72 -3.03
CA GLU A 501 9.63 -10.76 -2.64
C GLU A 501 10.31 -11.40 -3.86
N ALA A 502 9.58 -11.61 -4.96
CA ALA A 502 10.18 -12.03 -6.22
C ALA A 502 11.18 -10.99 -6.76
N SER A 503 10.88 -9.70 -6.61
CA SER A 503 11.79 -8.61 -6.99
C SER A 503 13.01 -8.52 -6.08
N ASP A 504 12.83 -8.72 -4.77
CA ASP A 504 13.93 -8.77 -3.80
C ASP A 504 14.91 -9.88 -4.20
N LEU A 505 14.39 -11.08 -4.50
CA LEU A 505 15.22 -12.20 -4.95
C LEU A 505 15.91 -11.91 -6.29
N LEU A 506 15.23 -11.30 -7.26
CA LEU A 506 15.86 -10.90 -8.53
C LEU A 506 17.00 -9.90 -8.32
N LEU A 507 16.86 -8.93 -7.41
CA LEU A 507 17.93 -7.98 -7.09
C LEU A 507 19.11 -8.64 -6.36
N GLU A 508 18.86 -9.58 -5.46
CA GLU A 508 19.90 -10.42 -4.85
C GLU A 508 20.72 -11.17 -5.92
N LEU A 509 20.10 -11.46 -7.07
CA LEU A 509 20.70 -12.10 -8.24
C LEU A 509 21.31 -11.10 -9.24
N ASN A 510 21.43 -9.82 -8.87
CA ASN A 510 21.97 -8.73 -9.70
C ASN A 510 21.18 -8.47 -10.99
N VAL A 511 19.88 -8.78 -11.01
CA VAL A 511 19.01 -8.50 -12.15
C VAL A 511 18.71 -7.01 -12.26
N GLU A 512 18.85 -6.46 -13.46
CA GLU A 512 18.63 -5.04 -13.74
C GLU A 512 17.25 -4.75 -14.32
N THR A 513 16.71 -5.65 -15.14
CA THR A 513 15.36 -5.51 -15.70
C THR A 513 14.66 -6.85 -15.65
N ALA A 514 13.41 -6.88 -15.17
CA ALA A 514 12.64 -8.11 -15.04
C ALA A 514 11.15 -7.88 -15.22
N ILE A 515 10.47 -8.90 -15.73
CA ILE A 515 9.01 -8.97 -15.85
C ILE A 515 8.47 -10.22 -15.15
N ASN A 516 7.22 -10.17 -14.72
CA ASN A 516 6.49 -11.33 -14.23
C ASN A 516 5.75 -12.00 -15.40
N LEU A 517 5.98 -13.30 -15.63
CA LEU A 517 5.27 -14.11 -16.62
C LEU A 517 3.94 -14.63 -16.03
N ASP A 518 3.25 -15.54 -16.72
CA ASP A 518 2.07 -16.17 -16.12
C ASP A 518 2.45 -16.90 -14.82
N GLY A 519 1.57 -16.82 -13.83
CA GLY A 519 1.83 -17.33 -12.48
C GLY A 519 0.70 -18.21 -11.97
N GLY A 520 0.61 -18.39 -10.65
CA GLY A 520 -0.40 -19.25 -10.03
C GLY A 520 -0.26 -20.68 -10.55
N GLY A 521 -1.38 -21.34 -10.84
CA GLY A 521 -1.38 -22.73 -11.32
C GLY A 521 -0.70 -22.96 -12.68
N SER A 522 -0.35 -21.89 -13.41
CA SER A 522 0.46 -21.99 -14.64
C SER A 522 1.95 -22.19 -14.35
N THR A 523 2.41 -21.92 -13.14
CA THR A 523 3.83 -21.97 -12.74
C THR A 523 4.34 -23.41 -12.77
N ALA A 524 5.22 -23.71 -13.72
CA ALA A 524 5.83 -25.03 -13.86
C ALA A 524 7.20 -24.93 -14.56
N LEU A 525 8.10 -25.82 -14.16
CA LEU A 525 9.47 -25.94 -14.68
C LEU A 525 9.81 -27.40 -14.94
N TRP A 526 10.17 -27.67 -16.19
CA TRP A 526 10.78 -28.91 -16.64
C TRP A 526 12.27 -28.73 -16.80
N ILE A 527 13.05 -29.70 -16.33
CA ILE A 527 14.48 -29.81 -16.59
C ILE A 527 14.78 -31.27 -16.98
N GLU A 528 15.49 -31.43 -18.10
CA GLU A 528 15.89 -32.68 -18.73
C GLU A 528 14.71 -33.61 -19.03
N ASP A 529 14.29 -34.39 -18.05
CA ASP A 529 13.35 -35.50 -18.17
C ASP A 529 12.17 -35.42 -17.19
N ARG A 530 12.08 -34.36 -16.38
CA ARG A 530 11.05 -34.24 -15.34
C ARG A 530 10.66 -32.80 -15.00
N ILE A 531 9.46 -32.69 -14.42
CA ILE A 531 9.08 -31.50 -13.64
C ILE A 531 9.88 -31.48 -12.35
N VAL A 532 10.50 -30.35 -12.04
CA VAL A 532 11.38 -30.21 -10.87
C VAL A 532 10.77 -29.41 -9.72
N ASN A 533 9.71 -28.65 -9.99
CA ASN A 533 8.96 -27.90 -8.99
C ASN A 533 7.67 -28.65 -8.61
N VAL A 534 6.84 -28.10 -7.73
CA VAL A 534 5.52 -28.64 -7.39
C VAL A 534 4.41 -27.75 -7.97
N PRO A 535 4.01 -27.94 -9.25
CA PRO A 535 2.88 -27.22 -9.83
C PRO A 535 1.59 -27.47 -9.05
N ILE A 536 0.68 -26.49 -9.07
CA ILE A 536 -0.62 -26.62 -8.40
C ILE A 536 -1.75 -26.01 -9.22
N ASP A 537 -2.49 -26.87 -9.91
CA ASP A 537 -3.73 -26.48 -10.58
C ASP A 537 -4.95 -26.99 -9.83
N GLN A 538 -6.00 -26.17 -9.75
CA GLN A 538 -7.25 -26.50 -9.04
C GLN A 538 -7.01 -26.99 -7.60
N ASN A 539 -6.00 -26.44 -6.92
CA ASN A 539 -5.57 -26.81 -5.56
C ASN A 539 -5.11 -28.27 -5.41
N VAL A 540 -4.66 -28.91 -6.49
CA VAL A 540 -4.05 -30.26 -6.47
C VAL A 540 -2.53 -30.13 -6.66
N PRO A 541 -1.72 -30.30 -5.59
CA PRO A 541 -0.26 -30.29 -5.71
C PRO A 541 0.25 -31.37 -6.67
N GLY A 542 1.29 -31.05 -7.44
CA GLY A 542 1.85 -31.90 -8.48
C GLY A 542 1.07 -31.89 -9.80
N ARG A 543 -0.07 -31.17 -9.88
CA ARG A 543 -0.87 -31.09 -11.11
C ARG A 543 -0.46 -29.88 -11.95
N GLU A 544 0.11 -30.13 -13.12
CA GLU A 544 0.38 -29.10 -14.12
C GLU A 544 -0.91 -28.57 -14.75
N ARG A 545 -0.99 -27.24 -14.93
CA ARG A 545 -2.01 -26.61 -15.77
C ARG A 545 -1.58 -26.61 -17.24
N PRO A 546 -2.44 -27.03 -18.18
CA PRO A 546 -2.21 -26.75 -19.59
C PRO A 546 -2.29 -25.25 -19.90
N VAL A 547 -1.25 -24.67 -20.50
CA VAL A 547 -1.13 -23.24 -20.83
C VAL A 547 -0.97 -23.03 -22.34
N ALA A 548 -1.09 -21.77 -22.77
CA ALA A 548 -1.22 -21.43 -24.19
C ALA A 548 0.12 -21.42 -24.96
N ASN A 549 1.22 -21.08 -24.31
CA ASN A 549 2.57 -21.16 -24.83
C ASN A 549 3.62 -21.32 -23.72
N HIS A 550 4.86 -21.56 -24.13
CA HIS A 550 6.00 -21.92 -23.28
C HIS A 550 7.27 -21.25 -23.79
N LEU A 551 8.23 -21.00 -22.89
CA LEU A 551 9.60 -20.68 -23.25
C LEU A 551 10.47 -21.94 -23.09
N CYS A 552 11.14 -22.32 -24.17
CA CYS A 552 11.97 -23.50 -24.28
C CYS A 552 13.44 -23.11 -24.43
N ILE A 553 14.34 -23.79 -23.72
CA ILE A 553 15.79 -23.64 -23.80
C ILE A 553 16.39 -25.02 -24.11
N PHE A 554 17.20 -25.10 -25.14
CA PHE A 554 17.75 -26.39 -25.59
C PHE A 554 19.04 -26.81 -24.90
N ALA A 555 19.79 -25.88 -24.27
CA ALA A 555 21.02 -26.18 -23.53
C ALA A 555 21.99 -27.11 -24.29
N GLU A 556 22.15 -26.85 -25.59
CA GLU A 556 22.95 -27.64 -26.55
C GLU A 556 24.43 -27.37 -26.44
#